data_AF-A0A9P6DX53-F1
#
_entry.id   AF-A0A9P6DX53-F1
#
_cell.length_a   1.000
_cell.length_b   1.000
_cell.length_c   1.000
_cell.angle_alpha   90.00
_cell.angle_beta   90.00
_cell.angle_gamma   90.00
#
_symmetry.space_group_name_H-M   'P 1'
#
loop_
_entity.id
_entity.type
_entity.pdbx_description
1 polymer ?
#
loop_
_entity_poly.entity_id
_entity_poly.type
_entity_poly.pdbx_seq_one_letter_code
_entity_poly.pdbx_strand_id
1 'polypeptide(L)'
;MDSIQAMGTILTARWAFNGKLLRARIVPPRIGNDGVSWFTIAIAVMTFVQTMLPGMLNQSQVRQLAVAMIVFIFLFLLLMITIPATTIPHYYGDTGAWCWIIDTRGEASRLRIGSEYAYFWLAATVSFVLYGTIVVNWLREATATRDRRRHRRGTIYGMVSNSLHCGGIPNIPRSISAMEAEGPYAPAWVYPPCSHYHRVLGCGQCPPVAPHRPPIWFFRFPGGR
;
A
#
# COMPACT_ATOMS: atom_id res chain seq x y z
N MET A 1 11.53 1.93 9.63
CA MET A 1 12.87 2.28 9.11
C MET A 1 13.76 2.88 10.21
N ASP A 2 13.15 3.37 11.28
CA ASP A 2 13.81 4.08 12.39
C ASP A 2 14.77 3.20 13.19
N SER A 3 14.53 1.89 13.26
CA SER A 3 15.40 0.93 13.96
C SER A 3 16.77 0.76 13.27
N ILE A 4 16.84 0.78 11.94
CA ILE A 4 18.12 0.69 11.21
C ILE A 4 18.90 1.99 11.32
N GLN A 5 18.23 3.15 11.27
CA GLN A 5 18.86 4.45 11.52
C GLN A 5 19.33 4.58 12.99
N ALA A 6 18.56 4.08 13.94
CA ALA A 6 18.94 4.05 15.35
C ALA A 6 20.16 3.14 15.59
N MET A 7 20.21 1.95 14.98
CA MET A 7 21.39 1.07 15.07
C MET A 7 22.63 1.71 14.44
N GLY A 8 22.47 2.39 13.28
CA GLY A 8 23.55 3.12 12.64
C GLY A 8 24.10 4.25 13.51
N THR A 9 23.23 5.05 14.14
CA THR A 9 23.65 6.15 15.01
C THR A 9 24.29 5.66 16.31
N ILE A 10 23.79 4.59 16.92
CA ILE A 10 24.37 4.00 18.14
C ILE A 10 25.75 3.40 17.89
N LEU A 11 25.93 2.68 16.77
CA LEU A 11 27.25 2.19 16.37
C LEU A 11 28.20 3.37 16.16
N THR A 12 27.80 4.39 15.38
CA THR A 12 28.67 5.56 15.13
C THR A 12 29.07 6.29 16.42
N ALA A 13 28.14 6.41 17.38
CA ALA A 13 28.41 7.04 18.68
C ALA A 13 29.39 6.24 19.55
N ARG A 14 29.23 4.92 19.65
CA ARG A 14 30.12 4.07 20.47
C ARG A 14 31.55 4.04 19.93
N TRP A 15 31.71 4.17 18.62
CA TRP A 15 33.03 4.22 17.98
C TRP A 15 33.74 5.56 18.21
N ALA A 16 33.01 6.68 18.27
CA ALA A 16 33.56 8.00 18.56
C ALA A 16 34.15 8.11 19.97
N PHE A 17 33.55 7.44 20.96
CA PHE A 17 34.00 7.51 22.36
C PHE A 17 35.28 6.72 22.66
N ASN A 18 35.60 5.69 21.87
CA ASN A 18 36.69 4.77 22.23
C ASN A 18 38.06 5.11 21.64
N GLY A 19 38.17 6.10 20.74
CA GLY A 19 39.41 6.82 20.35
C GLY A 19 40.66 6.02 19.91
N LYS A 20 40.65 4.69 19.97
CA LYS A 20 41.85 3.84 19.92
C LYS A 20 41.95 2.96 18.66
N LEU A 21 41.00 3.08 17.74
CA LEU A 21 41.06 2.44 16.42
C LEU A 21 41.31 3.49 15.33
N LEU A 22 42.37 4.28 15.51
CA LEU A 22 42.91 5.31 14.61
C LEU A 22 43.42 4.79 13.24
N ARG A 23 43.11 3.54 12.86
CA ARG A 23 43.65 2.94 11.64
C ARG A 23 42.78 1.85 11.00
N ALA A 24 41.63 1.51 11.61
CA ALA A 24 40.66 0.68 10.93
C ALA A 24 39.96 1.57 9.90
N ARG A 25 40.40 1.44 8.64
CA ARG A 25 39.94 2.13 7.43
C ARG A 25 38.50 1.71 7.09
N ILE A 26 37.60 1.89 8.04
CA ILE A 26 36.18 1.61 7.87
C ILE A 26 35.62 2.87 7.23
N VAL A 27 34.92 2.68 6.12
CA VAL A 27 34.20 3.72 5.39
C VAL A 27 32.77 3.81 5.95
N PRO A 28 32.46 4.67 6.94
CA PRO A 28 31.08 5.11 7.18
C PRO A 28 31.04 6.65 7.15
N PRO A 29 29.95 7.34 6.71
CA PRO A 29 28.53 7.02 6.87
C PRO A 29 27.66 7.27 5.61
N ARG A 30 28.26 7.46 4.42
CA ARG A 30 27.53 7.83 3.19
C ARG A 30 26.54 6.77 2.68
N ILE A 31 26.87 5.50 2.87
CA ILE A 31 26.07 4.35 2.41
C ILE A 31 24.66 4.40 3.02
N GLY A 32 24.53 4.93 4.24
CA GLY A 32 23.26 4.96 4.96
C GLY A 32 22.23 5.88 4.31
N ASN A 33 22.64 7.05 3.81
CA ASN A 33 21.68 8.03 3.31
C ASN A 33 21.20 7.69 1.89
N ASP A 34 22.12 7.31 1.00
CA ASP A 34 21.79 6.95 -0.38
C ASP A 34 21.00 5.64 -0.43
N GLY A 35 21.33 4.67 0.44
CA GLY A 35 20.59 3.41 0.52
C GLY A 35 19.12 3.61 0.86
N VAL A 36 18.80 4.50 1.81
CA VAL A 36 17.41 4.78 2.23
C VAL A 36 16.58 5.30 1.05
N SER A 37 17.13 6.17 0.21
CA SER A 37 16.45 6.69 -0.98
C SER A 37 16.08 5.57 -1.96
N TRP A 38 17.01 4.65 -2.24
CA TRP A 38 16.76 3.51 -3.12
C TRP A 38 15.75 2.53 -2.54
N PHE A 39 15.78 2.26 -1.24
CA PHE A 39 14.77 1.45 -0.58
C PHE A 39 13.38 2.09 -0.65
N THR A 40 13.30 3.43 -0.53
CA THR A 40 12.04 4.16 -0.63
C THR A 40 11.43 4.02 -2.03
N ILE A 41 12.24 4.16 -3.08
CA ILE A 41 11.80 3.94 -4.46
C ILE A 41 11.32 2.49 -4.64
N ALA A 42 12.08 1.51 -4.15
CA ALA A 42 11.73 0.10 -4.31
C ALA A 42 10.42 -0.25 -3.61
N ILE A 43 10.17 0.29 -2.41
CA ILE A 43 8.90 0.12 -1.70
C ILE A 43 7.77 0.79 -2.51
N ALA A 44 7.96 2.02 -2.99
CA ALA A 44 6.95 2.71 -3.78
C ALA A 44 6.58 1.95 -5.06
N VAL A 45 7.57 1.42 -5.79
CA VAL A 45 7.35 0.60 -6.99
C VAL A 45 6.59 -0.68 -6.63
N MET A 46 6.97 -1.36 -5.55
CA MET A 46 6.29 -2.57 -5.11
C MET A 46 4.83 -2.33 -4.76
N THR A 47 4.56 -1.28 -3.99
CA THR A 47 3.19 -0.90 -3.64
C THR A 47 2.39 -0.52 -4.89
N PHE A 48 2.99 0.22 -5.83
CA PHE A 48 2.35 0.59 -7.09
C PHE A 48 1.98 -0.64 -7.91
N VAL A 49 2.91 -1.58 -8.09
CA VAL A 49 2.67 -2.81 -8.85
C VAL A 49 1.55 -3.64 -8.23
N GLN A 50 1.55 -3.80 -6.91
CA GLN A 50 0.49 -4.54 -6.20
C GLN A 50 -0.88 -3.86 -6.30
N THR A 51 -0.91 -2.53 -6.28
CA THR A 51 -2.16 -1.75 -6.25
C THR A 51 -2.76 -1.57 -7.65
N MET A 52 -1.94 -1.30 -8.66
CA MET A 52 -2.42 -1.00 -10.02
C MET A 52 -2.63 -2.23 -10.89
N LEU A 53 -1.93 -3.32 -10.60
CA LEU A 53 -1.97 -4.53 -11.43
C LEU A 53 -2.49 -5.73 -10.62
N PRO A 54 -3.63 -5.62 -9.91
CA PRO A 54 -4.17 -6.73 -9.12
C PRO A 54 -4.51 -7.89 -10.05
N GLY A 55 -3.78 -9.00 -9.91
CA GLY A 55 -3.99 -10.22 -10.68
C GLY A 55 -3.05 -10.44 -11.88
N MET A 56 -2.19 -9.47 -12.24
CA MET A 56 -1.18 -9.71 -13.29
C MET A 56 0.03 -10.52 -12.80
N LEU A 57 0.37 -10.39 -11.52
CA LEU A 57 1.52 -11.07 -10.94
C LEU A 57 1.07 -12.10 -9.91
N ASN A 58 1.59 -13.32 -10.07
CA ASN A 58 1.44 -14.35 -9.06
C ASN A 58 2.24 -13.99 -7.80
N GLN A 59 1.80 -14.45 -6.63
CA GLN A 59 2.49 -14.23 -5.35
C GLN A 59 3.97 -14.63 -5.39
N SER A 60 4.31 -15.69 -6.14
CA SER A 60 5.69 -16.12 -6.37
C SER A 60 6.52 -15.09 -7.12
N GLN A 61 5.94 -14.44 -8.14
CA GLN A 61 6.61 -13.43 -8.96
C GLN A 61 6.84 -12.15 -8.18
N VAL A 62 5.88 -11.73 -7.34
CA VAL A 62 6.04 -10.56 -6.45
C VAL A 62 7.21 -10.77 -5.49
N ARG A 63 7.32 -11.98 -4.91
CA ARG A 63 8.44 -12.32 -4.02
C ARG A 63 9.78 -12.31 -4.76
N GLN A 64 9.84 -12.88 -5.97
CA GLN A 64 11.04 -12.86 -6.80
C GLN A 64 11.48 -11.44 -7.17
N LEU A 65 10.52 -10.60 -7.56
CA LEU A 65 10.77 -9.18 -7.83
C LEU A 65 11.33 -8.47 -6.60
N ALA A 66 10.85 -8.79 -5.39
CA ALA A 66 11.32 -8.16 -4.16
C ALA A 66 12.77 -8.50 -3.86
N VAL A 67 13.10 -9.79 -3.96
CA VAL A 67 14.48 -10.25 -3.81
C VAL A 67 15.38 -9.64 -4.88
N ALA A 68 14.93 -9.60 -6.14
CA ALA A 68 15.69 -9.00 -7.24
C ALA A 68 15.97 -7.51 -7.00
N MET A 69 14.98 -6.74 -6.55
CA MET A 69 15.15 -5.33 -6.21
C MET A 69 16.14 -5.12 -5.06
N ILE A 70 16.04 -5.94 -4.00
CA ILE A 70 16.97 -5.87 -2.86
C ILE A 70 18.40 -6.16 -3.33
N VAL A 71 18.61 -7.25 -4.06
CA VAL A 71 19.92 -7.63 -4.61
C VAL A 71 20.48 -6.53 -5.51
N PHE A 72 19.63 -5.96 -6.37
CA PHE A 72 20.01 -4.84 -7.25
C PHE A 72 20.46 -3.62 -6.44
N ILE A 73 19.75 -3.24 -5.38
CA ILE A 73 20.13 -2.11 -4.51
C ILE A 73 21.50 -2.36 -3.87
N PHE A 74 21.71 -3.55 -3.30
CA PHE A 74 23.00 -3.89 -2.69
C PHE A 74 24.14 -3.90 -3.72
N LEU A 75 23.91 -4.45 -4.91
CA LEU A 75 24.89 -4.46 -6.00
C LEU A 75 25.22 -3.03 -6.45
N PHE A 76 24.19 -2.18 -6.61
CA PHE A 76 24.35 -0.78 -6.99
C PHE A 76 25.14 0.00 -5.95
N LEU A 77 24.83 -0.18 -4.66
CA LEU A 77 25.58 0.44 -3.56
C LEU A 77 27.04 -0.02 -3.53
N LEU A 78 27.30 -1.32 -3.70
CA LEU A 78 28.68 -1.85 -3.80
C LEU A 78 29.43 -1.24 -4.98
N LEU A 79 28.79 -1.14 -6.14
CA LEU A 79 29.40 -0.55 -7.33
C LEU A 79 29.74 0.93 -7.11
N MET A 80 28.82 1.68 -6.50
CA MET A 80 29.02 3.09 -6.15
C MET A 80 30.18 3.32 -5.17
N ILE A 81 30.46 2.37 -4.29
CA ILE A 81 31.59 2.46 -3.36
C ILE A 81 32.90 2.04 -4.04
N THR A 82 32.87 0.96 -4.81
CA THR A 82 34.07 0.31 -5.37
C THR A 82 34.67 1.07 -6.55
N ILE A 83 33.86 1.66 -7.42
CA ILE A 83 34.35 2.45 -8.57
C ILE A 83 35.22 3.64 -8.12
N PRO A 84 34.75 4.59 -7.29
CA PRO A 84 35.57 5.73 -6.89
C PRO A 84 36.76 5.32 -6.03
N ALA A 85 36.65 4.22 -5.26
CA ALA A 85 37.75 3.69 -4.48
C ALA A 85 38.91 3.14 -5.34
N THR A 86 38.61 2.62 -6.53
CA THR A 86 39.63 2.05 -7.43
C THR A 86 40.13 3.05 -8.48
N THR A 87 39.29 3.99 -8.89
CA THR A 87 39.60 4.94 -9.98
C THR A 87 40.34 6.19 -9.54
N ILE A 88 40.17 6.63 -8.28
CA ILE A 88 40.74 7.90 -7.79
C ILE A 88 41.77 7.60 -6.68
N PRO A 89 43.08 7.74 -6.95
CA PRO A 89 44.09 7.58 -5.91
C PRO A 89 43.93 8.69 -4.86
N HIS A 90 44.10 8.34 -3.58
CA HIS A 90 43.92 9.25 -2.43
C HIS A 90 42.52 9.88 -2.30
N TYR A 91 41.48 9.23 -2.86
CA TYR A 91 40.10 9.68 -2.71
C TYR A 91 39.66 9.84 -1.24
N TYR A 92 40.15 8.95 -0.38
CA TYR A 92 39.90 8.99 1.06
C TYR A 92 41.12 9.55 1.78
N GLY A 93 40.89 10.53 2.66
CA GLY A 93 41.93 11.02 3.53
C GLY A 93 41.43 11.29 4.94
N ASP A 94 42.39 11.48 5.85
CA ASP A 94 42.12 11.58 7.27
C ASP A 94 41.74 13.01 7.65
N THR A 95 40.54 13.19 8.22
CA THR A 95 40.09 14.49 8.76
C THR A 95 40.08 14.51 10.29
N GLY A 96 40.72 13.53 10.94
CA GLY A 96 40.97 13.49 12.39
C GLY A 96 39.89 12.80 13.22
N ALA A 97 38.62 12.83 12.79
CA ALA A 97 37.53 12.08 13.44
C ALA A 97 36.92 10.99 12.53
N TRP A 98 37.03 11.16 11.21
CA TRP A 98 36.48 10.24 10.21
C TRP A 98 37.35 10.29 8.95
N CYS A 99 37.39 9.19 8.19
CA CYS A 99 37.99 9.19 6.87
C CYS A 99 37.00 9.81 5.89
N TRP A 100 37.20 11.08 5.55
CA TRP A 100 36.35 11.81 4.62
C TRP A 100 37.03 11.93 3.27
N ILE A 101 36.23 12.14 2.22
CA ILE A 101 36.78 12.37 0.89
C ILE A 101 37.39 13.76 0.89
N ILE A 102 38.72 13.82 0.80
CA ILE A 102 39.46 15.08 0.82
C ILE A 102 39.46 15.62 -0.59
N ASP A 103 38.80 16.76 -0.78
CA ASP A 103 38.85 17.48 -2.04
C ASP A 103 40.12 18.33 -2.11
N THR A 104 41.19 17.77 -2.66
CA THR A 104 42.45 18.50 -2.86
C THR A 104 42.40 19.48 -4.04
N ARG A 105 41.36 19.46 -4.89
CA ARG A 105 41.27 20.29 -6.11
C ARG A 105 40.00 21.15 -6.25
N GLY A 106 39.04 21.08 -5.34
CA GLY A 106 37.79 21.86 -5.38
C GLY A 106 36.75 21.40 -6.42
N GLU A 107 37.18 20.64 -7.43
CA GLU A 107 36.31 20.11 -8.49
C GLU A 107 35.55 18.85 -8.05
N ALA A 108 36.11 18.05 -7.13
CA ALA A 108 35.49 16.81 -6.68
C ALA A 108 34.27 17.06 -5.77
N SER A 109 34.25 18.17 -5.02
CA SER A 109 33.13 18.53 -4.14
C SER A 109 31.86 18.85 -4.91
N ARG A 110 31.97 19.51 -6.08
CA ARG A 110 30.81 19.90 -6.89
C ARG A 110 30.11 18.68 -7.49
N LEU A 111 30.88 17.73 -8.05
CA LEU A 111 30.32 16.48 -8.58
C LEU A 111 29.63 15.65 -7.49
N ARG A 112 30.21 15.64 -6.30
CA ARG A 112 29.76 14.84 -5.15
C ARG A 112 28.45 15.35 -4.55
N ILE A 113 28.31 16.68 -4.41
CA ILE A 113 27.05 17.30 -4.00
C ILE A 113 25.98 17.10 -5.07
N GLY A 114 26.35 17.21 -6.35
CA GLY A 114 25.44 16.98 -7.46
C GLY A 114 24.86 15.57 -7.48
N SER A 115 25.69 14.55 -7.29
CA SER A 115 25.23 13.15 -7.32
C SER A 115 24.33 12.81 -6.12
N GLU A 116 24.68 13.23 -4.91
CA GLU A 116 23.84 13.00 -3.72
C GLU A 116 22.47 13.65 -3.86
N TYR A 117 22.43 14.93 -4.27
CA TYR A 117 21.17 15.63 -4.47
C TYR A 117 20.35 15.04 -5.62
N ALA A 118 20.99 14.59 -6.70
CA ALA A 118 20.30 13.98 -7.83
C ALA A 118 19.50 12.74 -7.42
N TYR A 119 20.04 11.88 -6.54
CA TYR A 119 19.30 10.69 -6.08
C TYR A 119 18.12 11.05 -5.19
N PHE A 120 18.25 12.06 -4.32
CA PHE A 120 17.12 12.54 -3.53
C PHE A 120 16.01 13.10 -4.41
N TRP A 121 16.35 13.93 -5.41
CA TRP A 121 15.37 14.45 -6.36
C TRP A 121 14.72 13.36 -7.20
N LEU A 122 15.50 12.38 -7.64
CA LEU A 122 14.99 11.24 -8.40
C LEU A 122 14.03 10.41 -7.54
N ALA A 123 14.40 10.11 -6.30
CA ALA A 123 13.52 9.41 -5.36
C ALA A 123 12.23 10.18 -5.10
N ALA A 124 12.32 11.48 -4.82
CA ALA A 124 11.16 12.33 -4.60
C ALA A 124 10.24 12.39 -5.82
N THR A 125 10.81 12.55 -7.03
CA THR A 125 10.05 12.63 -8.28
C THR A 125 9.36 11.31 -8.59
N VAL A 126 10.07 10.18 -8.47
CA VAL A 126 9.52 8.85 -8.72
C VAL A 126 8.42 8.52 -7.71
N SER A 127 8.64 8.78 -6.42
CA SER A 127 7.62 8.62 -5.39
C SER A 127 6.41 9.52 -5.65
N PHE A 128 6.61 10.78 -6.02
CA PHE A 128 5.52 11.70 -6.32
C PHE A 128 4.65 11.21 -7.49
N VAL A 129 5.27 10.72 -8.56
CA VAL A 129 4.56 10.16 -9.73
C VAL A 129 3.82 8.87 -9.37
N LEU A 130 4.47 7.94 -8.67
CA LEU A 130 3.86 6.65 -8.29
C LEU A 130 2.71 6.83 -7.30
N TYR A 131 2.89 7.62 -6.24
CA TYR A 131 1.81 7.87 -5.29
C TYR A 131 0.72 8.76 -5.90
N GLY A 132 1.08 9.74 -6.73
CA GLY A 132 0.12 10.57 -7.43
C GLY A 132 -0.81 9.75 -8.32
N THR A 133 -0.27 8.78 -9.08
CA THR A 133 -1.09 7.88 -9.90
C THR A 133 -2.00 6.99 -9.06
N ILE A 134 -1.52 6.45 -7.93
CA ILE A 134 -2.36 5.68 -6.97
C ILE A 134 -3.54 6.52 -6.49
N VAL A 135 -3.29 7.75 -6.03
CA VAL A 135 -4.33 8.65 -5.54
C VAL A 135 -5.34 8.98 -6.63
N VAL A 136 -4.87 9.25 -7.85
CA VAL A 136 -5.76 9.52 -9.00
C VAL A 136 -6.65 8.31 -9.31
N ASN A 137 -6.09 7.09 -9.32
CA ASN A 137 -6.92 5.90 -9.56
C ASN A 137 -7.96 5.69 -8.46
N TRP A 138 -7.55 5.86 -7.20
CA TRP A 138 -8.46 5.75 -6.07
C TRP A 138 -9.60 6.79 -6.12
N LEU A 139 -9.29 8.04 -6.50
CA LEU A 139 -10.31 9.08 -6.68
C LEU A 139 -11.28 8.76 -7.82
N ARG A 140 -10.81 8.13 -8.90
CA ARG A 140 -11.68 7.69 -10.01
C ARG A 140 -12.68 6.64 -9.53
N GLU A 141 -12.23 5.64 -8.79
CA GLU A 141 -13.09 4.59 -8.23
C GLU A 141 -14.09 5.15 -7.18
N ALA A 142 -13.64 6.06 -6.33
CA ALA A 142 -14.50 6.75 -5.36
C ALA A 142 -15.61 7.57 -6.04
N THR A 143 -15.29 8.21 -7.17
CA THR A 143 -16.28 8.97 -7.95
C THR A 143 -17.29 8.04 -8.62
N ALA A 144 -16.82 6.97 -9.27
CA ALA A 144 -17.69 5.98 -9.92
C ALA A 144 -18.66 5.29 -8.95
N THR A 145 -18.21 5.00 -7.72
CA THR A 145 -19.07 4.42 -6.68
C THR A 145 -20.10 5.42 -6.15
N ARG A 146 -19.75 6.71 -6.06
CA ARG A 146 -20.67 7.78 -5.66
C ARG A 146 -21.81 7.94 -6.66
N ASP A 147 -21.52 7.89 -7.96
CA ASP A 147 -22.53 7.94 -9.02
C ASP A 147 -23.49 6.76 -8.99
N ARG A 148 -22.97 5.53 -8.81
CA ARG A 148 -23.82 4.34 -8.65
C ARG A 148 -24.77 4.45 -7.46
N ARG A 149 -24.31 5.02 -6.33
CA ARG A 149 -25.17 5.25 -5.15
C ARG A 149 -26.25 6.29 -5.42
N ARG A 150 -25.92 7.37 -6.14
CA ARG A 150 -26.89 8.42 -6.52
C ARG A 150 -27.99 7.85 -7.42
N HIS A 151 -27.60 7.04 -8.40
CA HIS A 151 -28.55 6.39 -9.30
C HIS A 151 -29.50 5.43 -8.56
N ARG A 152 -28.97 4.64 -7.60
CA ARG A 152 -29.78 3.72 -6.79
C ARG A 152 -30.80 4.44 -5.91
N ARG A 153 -30.44 5.60 -5.34
CA ARG A 153 -31.39 6.40 -4.54
C ARG A 153 -32.52 6.98 -5.40
N GLY A 154 -32.20 7.50 -6.58
CA GLY A 154 -33.23 8.01 -7.51
C GLY A 154 -34.28 6.95 -7.88
N THR A 155 -33.85 5.71 -8.11
CA THR A 155 -34.77 4.60 -8.42
C THR A 155 -35.69 4.23 -7.24
N ILE A 156 -35.19 4.29 -5.99
CA ILE A 156 -36.00 3.97 -4.81
C ILE A 156 -37.12 5.01 -4.62
N TYR A 157 -36.83 6.31 -4.76
CA TYR A 157 -37.86 7.34 -4.64
C TYR A 157 -38.90 7.26 -5.77
N GLY A 158 -38.49 6.90 -6.99
CA GLY A 158 -39.43 6.66 -8.10
C GLY A 158 -40.36 5.46 -7.87
N MET A 159 -39.86 4.36 -7.29
CA MET A 159 -40.70 3.19 -6.97
C MET A 159 -41.71 3.50 -5.86
N VAL A 160 -41.32 4.23 -4.81
CA VAL A 160 -42.23 4.62 -3.71
C VAL A 160 -43.34 5.55 -4.22
N SER A 161 -43.02 6.47 -5.14
CA SER A 161 -44.01 7.37 -5.74
C SER A 161 -45.05 6.62 -6.58
N ASN A 162 -44.66 5.58 -7.33
CA ASN A 162 -45.58 4.81 -8.14
C ASN A 162 -46.46 3.86 -7.32
N SER A 163 -45.99 3.36 -6.17
CA SER A 163 -46.82 2.55 -5.26
C SER A 163 -47.88 3.37 -4.53
N LEU A 164 -47.66 4.67 -4.30
CA LEU A 164 -48.69 5.56 -3.73
C LEU A 164 -49.85 5.83 -4.71
N HIS A 165 -49.65 5.62 -6.02
CA HIS A 165 -50.69 5.82 -7.02
C HIS A 165 -51.56 4.58 -7.27
N CYS A 166 -51.11 3.39 -6.84
CA CYS A 166 -51.84 2.14 -6.96
C CYS A 166 -52.09 1.51 -5.57
N GLY A 167 -53.03 2.04 -4.80
CA GLY A 167 -53.53 1.30 -3.62
C GLY A 167 -54.16 2.17 -2.55
N GLY A 168 -55.49 2.32 -2.62
CA GLY A 168 -56.30 2.55 -1.43
C GLY A 168 -55.99 1.46 -0.39
N ILE A 169 -55.75 1.91 0.83
CA ILE A 169 -55.26 1.15 1.98
C ILE A 169 -56.24 0.02 2.35
N PRO A 170 -55.87 -1.27 2.25
CA PRO A 170 -56.51 -2.31 3.02
C PRO A 170 -55.83 -2.38 4.39
N ASN A 171 -56.62 -2.35 5.46
CA ASN A 171 -56.19 -2.54 6.84
C ASN A 171 -55.27 -3.77 6.98
N ILE A 172 -54.02 -3.55 7.37
CA ILE A 172 -53.09 -4.62 7.77
C ILE A 172 -53.28 -4.87 9.27
N PRO A 173 -53.70 -6.08 9.69
CA PRO A 173 -53.84 -6.41 11.10
C PRO A 173 -52.46 -6.49 11.79
N ARG A 174 -52.35 -5.80 12.93
CA ARG A 174 -51.24 -5.86 13.89
C ARG A 174 -51.25 -7.21 14.59
N SER A 175 -50.54 -8.21 14.07
CA SER A 175 -50.24 -9.42 14.85
C SER A 175 -49.00 -10.14 14.34
N ILE A 176 -47.84 -9.52 14.41
CA ILE A 176 -46.54 -10.24 14.43
C ILE A 176 -45.67 -9.57 15.47
N SER A 177 -46.02 -9.81 16.72
CA SER A 177 -45.11 -9.70 17.86
C SER A 177 -44.65 -11.12 18.17
N ALA A 178 -43.35 -11.27 18.47
CA ALA A 178 -42.70 -12.47 19.00
C ALA A 178 -42.44 -13.62 18.01
N MET A 179 -41.27 -13.55 17.35
CA MET A 179 -40.39 -14.73 17.25
C MET A 179 -38.97 -14.27 17.59
N GLU A 180 -38.74 -14.20 18.90
CA GLU A 180 -37.42 -14.22 19.52
C GLU A 180 -36.91 -15.66 19.39
N ALA A 181 -35.89 -15.86 18.57
CA ALA A 181 -35.19 -17.13 18.45
C ALA A 181 -33.70 -16.86 18.67
N GLU A 182 -33.31 -16.90 19.94
CA GLU A 182 -31.92 -17.08 20.33
C GLU A 182 -31.44 -18.47 19.88
N GLY A 183 -30.27 -18.50 19.25
CA GLY A 183 -29.61 -19.75 18.86
C GLY A 183 -28.42 -19.49 17.94
N PRO A 184 -27.17 -19.66 18.41
CA PRO A 184 -26.03 -19.74 17.51
C PRO A 184 -26.11 -21.09 16.80
N TYR A 185 -25.81 -21.15 15.50
CA TYR A 185 -25.83 -22.36 14.64
C TYR A 185 -27.19 -22.73 14.01
N ALA A 186 -27.73 -21.85 13.16
CA ALA A 186 -28.68 -22.26 12.12
C ALA A 186 -27.93 -22.56 10.80
N PRO A 187 -28.09 -23.76 10.19
CA PRO A 187 -27.53 -24.08 8.89
C PRO A 187 -28.28 -23.41 7.73
N ALA A 188 -27.61 -23.36 6.58
CA ALA A 188 -28.01 -22.65 5.38
C ALA A 188 -29.45 -22.94 4.90
N TRP A 189 -30.24 -21.87 4.86
CA TRP A 189 -31.23 -21.52 3.82
C TRP A 189 -31.85 -22.67 3.00
N VAL A 190 -32.89 -23.30 3.55
CA VAL A 190 -33.93 -23.93 2.75
C VAL A 190 -34.99 -22.86 2.50
N TYR A 191 -34.97 -22.24 1.31
CA TYR A 191 -36.05 -21.35 0.89
C TYR A 191 -37.31 -22.20 0.60
N PRO A 192 -38.47 -21.87 1.19
CA PRO A 192 -39.71 -22.56 0.84
C PRO A 192 -40.08 -22.26 -0.62
N PRO A 193 -40.65 -23.24 -1.36
CA PRO A 193 -41.07 -23.06 -2.74
C PRO A 193 -42.21 -22.02 -2.86
N CYS A 194 -42.16 -21.19 -3.91
CA CYS A 194 -43.12 -20.10 -4.18
C CYS A 194 -44.60 -20.50 -4.31
N SER A 195 -44.95 -21.79 -4.29
CA SER A 195 -46.32 -22.24 -4.48
C SER A 195 -47.27 -21.83 -3.35
N HIS A 196 -46.74 -21.44 -2.18
CA HIS A 196 -47.58 -21.12 -1.02
C HIS A 196 -48.08 -19.66 -0.95
N TYR A 197 -47.49 -18.75 -1.74
CA TYR A 197 -47.86 -17.31 -1.70
C TYR A 197 -49.04 -16.94 -2.59
N HIS A 198 -49.42 -17.79 -3.55
CA HIS A 198 -50.49 -17.48 -4.49
C HIS A 198 -51.89 -17.46 -3.86
N ARG A 199 -52.08 -18.06 -2.68
CA ARG A 199 -53.40 -18.25 -2.08
C ARG A 199 -53.79 -17.20 -1.03
N VAL A 200 -52.85 -16.39 -0.54
CA VAL A 200 -53.12 -15.48 0.60
C VAL A 200 -53.18 -14.00 0.22
N LEU A 201 -52.51 -13.58 -0.86
CA LEU A 201 -52.33 -12.14 -1.13
C LEU A 201 -52.94 -11.61 -2.43
N GLY A 202 -53.48 -12.46 -3.31
CA GLY A 202 -54.15 -12.00 -4.55
C GLY A 202 -53.28 -11.18 -5.51
N CYS A 203 -52.00 -10.99 -5.22
CA CYS A 203 -51.05 -10.22 -6.01
C CYS A 203 -50.17 -11.20 -6.79
N GLY A 204 -50.42 -11.33 -8.09
CA GLY A 204 -49.73 -12.26 -9.00
C GLY A 204 -48.29 -11.89 -9.34
N GLN A 205 -47.55 -11.23 -8.45
CA GLN A 205 -46.15 -10.86 -8.68
C GLN A 205 -45.28 -11.35 -7.53
N CYS A 206 -44.52 -12.41 -7.79
CA CYS A 206 -43.41 -12.82 -6.92
C CYS A 206 -42.42 -11.65 -6.81
N PRO A 207 -41.95 -11.31 -5.60
CA PRO A 207 -40.89 -10.32 -5.46
C PRO A 207 -39.65 -10.79 -6.23
N PRO A 208 -38.95 -9.88 -6.93
CA PRO A 208 -37.75 -10.24 -7.68
C PRO A 208 -36.72 -10.83 -6.72
N VAL A 209 -36.30 -12.06 -6.99
CA VAL A 209 -35.23 -12.74 -6.26
C VAL A 209 -34.02 -11.82 -6.26
N ALA A 210 -33.60 -11.37 -5.08
CA ALA A 210 -32.46 -10.47 -4.95
C ALA A 210 -31.24 -11.15 -5.57
N PRO A 211 -30.51 -10.50 -6.50
CA PRO A 211 -29.36 -11.11 -7.14
C PRO A 211 -28.35 -11.51 -6.07
N HIS A 212 -27.98 -12.79 -6.09
CA HIS A 212 -26.93 -13.38 -5.27
C HIS A 212 -25.72 -12.46 -5.29
N ARG A 213 -25.47 -11.72 -4.20
CA ARG A 213 -24.18 -11.04 -4.04
C ARG A 213 -23.16 -12.12 -3.70
N PRO A 214 -22.07 -12.26 -4.47
CA PRO A 214 -20.98 -13.11 -4.04
C PRO A 214 -20.48 -12.60 -2.68
N PRO A 215 -20.07 -13.50 -1.78
CA PRO A 215 -19.53 -13.11 -0.48
C PRO A 215 -18.34 -12.16 -0.70
N ILE A 216 -18.44 -10.98 -0.10
CA ILE A 216 -17.33 -10.03 -0.03
C ILE A 216 -16.33 -10.68 0.92
N TRP A 217 -15.27 -11.25 0.37
CA TRP A 217 -14.13 -11.75 1.13
C TRP A 217 -13.44 -10.54 1.79
N PHE A 218 -13.83 -10.24 3.03
CA PHE A 218 -13.04 -9.38 3.90
C PHE A 218 -11.74 -10.12 4.21
N PHE A 219 -10.64 -9.67 3.59
CA PHE A 219 -9.29 -10.05 3.99
C PHE A 219 -9.06 -9.56 5.43
N ARG A 220 -9.30 -10.45 6.39
CA ARG A 220 -8.91 -10.24 7.79
C ARG A 220 -7.41 -10.48 7.87
N PHE A 221 -6.62 -9.42 7.97
CA PHE A 221 -5.20 -9.52 8.28
C PHE A 221 -5.04 -10.19 9.65
N PRO A 222 -4.25 -11.27 9.78
CA PRO A 222 -3.91 -11.80 11.09
C PRO A 222 -3.00 -10.79 11.80
N GLY A 223 -3.52 -10.18 12.86
CA GLY A 223 -2.71 -9.41 13.80
C GLY A 223 -1.74 -10.34 14.50
N GLY A 224 -0.45 -10.19 14.20
CA GLY A 224 0.64 -10.84 14.90
C GLY A 224 0.80 -10.25 16.31
N ARG A 225 0.99 -11.14 17.28
CA ARG A 225 1.54 -10.82 18.61
C ARG A 225 3.05 -10.76 18.52
#